data_AF-Q56UF3-F1
#
_entry.id   AF-Q56UF3-F1
#
_cell.length_a   1.000
_cell.length_b   1.000
_cell.length_c   1.000
_cell.angle_alpha   90.00
_cell.angle_beta   90.00
_cell.angle_gamma   90.00
#
_symmetry.space_group_name_H-M   'P 1'
#
loop_
_entity.id
_entity.type
_entity.pdbx_description
1 polymer ?
#
loop_
_entity_poly.entity_id
_entity_poly.type
_entity_poly.pdbx_seq_one_letter_code
_entity_poly.pdbx_strand_id
1 'polypeptide(L)'
;MDPQLERQVETIRNLVDSYLKIVNKTQRDLVPKTIMYLIISNIRGFIDGDLLAHIYSTGDQNQMMEESAEEAQRREEILRMYHATKEALQIIGEVSTTTVSTPTPPPVKDDWLSAEENMNSSGGPSYNNRPPSPARPRAVPPLPNRPMDQPLQPVRAAPGVPNRPAP
;
A
#
# COMPACT_ATOMS: atom_id res chain seq x y z
N MET A 1 21.07 76.48 -19.61
CA MET A 1 21.81 75.22 -19.79
C MET A 1 22.23 75.12 -21.24
N ASP A 2 23.39 74.52 -21.53
CA ASP A 2 23.89 74.39 -22.90
C ASP A 2 23.13 73.25 -23.64
N PRO A 3 22.37 73.55 -24.71
CA PRO A 3 21.55 72.57 -25.43
C PRO A 3 22.37 71.45 -26.08
N GLN A 4 23.67 71.68 -26.35
CA GLN A 4 24.53 70.62 -26.89
C GLN A 4 24.84 69.54 -25.84
N LEU A 5 25.10 69.97 -24.60
CA LEU A 5 25.38 69.08 -23.48
C LEU A 5 24.16 68.20 -23.17
N GLU A 6 22.95 68.75 -23.20
CA GLU A 6 21.71 67.99 -22.97
C GLU A 6 21.54 66.84 -23.99
N ARG A 7 21.80 67.10 -25.27
CA ARG A 7 21.74 66.08 -26.33
C ARG A 7 22.81 65.00 -26.17
N GLN A 8 24.02 65.38 -25.77
CA GLN A 8 25.10 64.41 -25.53
C GLN A 8 24.79 63.51 -24.34
N VAL A 9 24.30 64.09 -23.23
CA VAL A 9 23.92 63.33 -22.04
C VAL A 9 22.81 62.34 -22.38
N GLU A 10 21.81 62.74 -23.17
CA GLU A 10 20.73 61.84 -23.59
C GLU A 10 21.24 60.70 -24.49
N THR A 11 22.18 61.00 -25.38
CA THR A 11 22.83 59.96 -26.20
C THR A 11 23.56 58.95 -25.33
N ILE A 12 24.31 59.42 -24.32
CA ILE A 12 25.03 58.55 -23.39
C ILE A 12 24.06 57.69 -22.59
N ARG A 13 22.94 58.23 -22.08
CA ARG A 13 21.93 57.45 -21.37
C ARG A 13 21.39 56.30 -22.22
N ASN A 14 21.02 56.59 -23.47
CA ASN A 14 20.49 55.58 -24.38
C ASN A 14 21.52 54.46 -24.68
N LEU A 15 22.79 54.81 -24.81
CA LEU A 15 23.87 53.83 -25.00
C LEU A 15 24.09 52.96 -23.76
N VAL A 16 24.11 53.57 -22.56
CA VAL A 16 24.23 52.86 -21.29
C VAL A 16 23.05 51.92 -21.07
N ASP A 17 21.82 52.38 -21.31
CA ASP A 17 20.62 51.57 -21.17
C ASP A 17 20.62 50.38 -22.13
N SER A 18 21.06 50.60 -23.37
CA SER A 18 21.20 49.53 -24.36
C SER A 18 22.24 48.49 -23.91
N TYR A 19 23.41 48.94 -23.44
CA TYR A 19 24.46 48.05 -22.92
C TYR A 19 23.97 47.25 -21.71
N LEU A 20 23.33 47.90 -20.73
CA LEU A 20 22.79 47.24 -19.54
C LEU A 20 21.71 46.23 -19.89
N LYS A 21 20.90 46.45 -20.94
CA LYS A 21 19.95 45.43 -21.42
C LYS A 21 20.65 44.16 -21.91
N ILE A 22 21.75 44.31 -22.66
CA ILE A 22 22.55 43.16 -23.13
C ILE A 22 23.20 42.44 -21.94
N VAL A 23 23.80 43.19 -21.00
CA VAL A 23 24.41 42.61 -19.80
C VAL A 23 23.37 41.87 -18.96
N ASN A 24 22.21 42.46 -18.71
CA ASN A 24 21.13 41.81 -17.94
C ASN A 24 20.62 40.55 -18.64
N LYS A 25 20.47 40.56 -19.96
CA LYS A 25 20.10 39.36 -20.73
C LYS A 25 21.15 38.27 -20.58
N THR A 26 22.43 38.65 -20.65
CA THR A 26 23.56 37.73 -20.51
C THR A 26 23.65 37.13 -19.11
N GLN A 27 23.47 37.96 -18.06
CA GLN A 27 23.48 37.48 -16.67
C GLN A 27 22.31 36.54 -16.39
N ARG A 28 21.10 36.85 -16.87
CA ARG A 28 19.92 35.98 -16.70
C ARG A 28 20.08 34.62 -17.38
N ASP A 29 20.91 34.53 -18.40
CA ASP A 29 21.23 33.27 -19.07
C ASP A 29 22.40 32.53 -18.41
N LEU A 30 23.50 33.23 -18.13
CA LEU A 30 24.72 32.61 -17.61
C LEU A 30 24.64 32.21 -16.14
N VAL A 31 23.91 32.95 -15.29
CA VAL A 31 23.84 32.64 -13.86
C VAL A 31 23.16 31.28 -13.62
N PRO A 32 21.96 30.99 -14.18
CA PRO A 32 21.36 29.67 -14.05
C PRO A 32 22.22 28.55 -14.64
N LYS A 33 22.88 28.79 -15.78
CA LYS A 33 23.80 27.79 -16.39
C LYS A 33 25.00 27.50 -15.52
N THR A 34 25.56 28.52 -14.89
CA THR A 34 26.68 28.38 -13.95
C THR A 34 26.26 27.60 -12.71
N ILE A 35 25.09 27.91 -12.12
CA ILE A 35 24.55 27.15 -10.99
C ILE A 35 24.28 25.70 -11.37
N MET A 36 23.67 25.47 -12.54
CA MET A 36 23.42 24.12 -13.04
C MET A 36 24.72 23.32 -13.14
N TYR A 37 25.74 23.89 -13.78
CA TYR A 37 27.00 23.18 -14.00
C TYR A 37 27.82 23.00 -12.71
N LEU A 38 28.02 24.06 -11.93
CA LEU A 38 28.91 24.02 -10.77
C LEU A 38 28.28 23.41 -9.53
N ILE A 39 26.96 23.54 -9.35
CA ILE A 39 26.29 23.06 -8.14
C ILE A 39 25.53 21.78 -8.47
N ILE A 40 24.59 21.85 -9.40
CA ILE A 40 23.66 20.74 -9.62
C ILE A 40 24.38 19.53 -10.24
N SER A 41 25.16 19.73 -11.30
CA SER A 41 25.89 18.62 -11.94
C SER A 41 26.95 18.01 -11.02
N ASN A 42 27.65 18.83 -10.22
CA ASN A 42 28.62 18.33 -9.24
C ASN A 42 27.96 17.53 -8.11
N ILE A 43 26.86 18.03 -7.52
CA ILE A 43 26.12 17.28 -6.49
C ILE A 43 25.58 15.97 -7.05
N ARG A 44 25.04 15.99 -8.28
CA ARG A 44 24.61 14.77 -8.96
C ARG A 44 25.75 13.76 -9.10
N GLY A 45 26.93 14.20 -9.51
CA GLY A 45 28.13 13.35 -9.59
C GLY A 45 28.52 12.77 -8.22
N PHE A 46 28.51 13.59 -7.17
CA PHE A 46 28.81 13.16 -5.81
C PHE A 46 27.82 12.08 -5.32
N ILE A 47 26.52 12.28 -5.54
CA ILE A 47 25.49 11.30 -5.15
C ILE A 47 25.67 9.98 -5.91
N ASP A 48 25.93 10.05 -7.22
CA ASP A 48 26.04 8.86 -8.08
C ASP A 48 27.34 8.05 -7.81
N GLY A 49 28.44 8.71 -7.44
CA GLY A 49 29.77 8.08 -7.34
C GLY A 49 30.37 7.97 -5.94
N ASP A 50 30.28 9.04 -5.14
CA ASP A 50 31.13 9.21 -3.95
C ASP A 50 30.36 9.01 -2.64
N LEU A 51 29.07 9.35 -2.62
CA LEU A 51 28.25 9.37 -1.41
C LEU A 51 28.30 8.04 -0.65
N LEU A 52 28.21 6.91 -1.36
CA LEU A 52 28.22 5.59 -0.73
C LEU A 52 29.56 5.29 -0.04
N ALA A 53 30.68 5.66 -0.68
CA ALA A 53 32.01 5.48 -0.10
C ALA A 53 32.17 6.33 1.17
N HIS A 54 31.66 7.58 1.15
CA HIS A 54 31.65 8.45 2.33
C HIS A 54 30.81 7.85 3.47
N ILE A 55 29.61 7.33 3.18
CA ILE A 55 28.76 6.69 4.18
C ILE A 55 29.48 5.50 4.83
N TYR A 56 30.10 4.62 4.03
CA TYR A 56 30.84 3.48 4.57
C TYR A 56 32.12 3.86 5.33
N SER A 57 32.71 5.02 5.05
CA SER A 57 33.87 5.51 5.81
C SER A 57 33.52 6.03 7.21
N THR A 58 32.24 6.21 7.54
CA THR A 58 31.77 6.84 8.80
C THR A 58 31.90 5.89 10.02
N GLY A 59 32.37 4.66 9.82
CA GLY A 59 32.83 3.77 10.89
C GLY A 59 31.73 2.89 11.49
N ASP A 60 30.68 3.46 12.06
CA ASP A 60 29.61 2.66 12.68
C ASP A 60 28.43 2.40 11.73
N GLN A 61 28.63 1.42 10.84
CA GLN A 61 27.59 0.99 9.90
C GLN A 61 26.40 0.32 10.63
N ASN A 62 26.64 -0.35 11.76
CA ASN A 62 25.60 -1.10 12.46
C ASN A 62 24.58 -0.16 13.09
N GLN A 63 25.04 0.93 13.72
CA GLN A 63 24.15 1.96 14.25
C GLN A 63 23.38 2.67 13.13
N MET A 64 24.04 2.95 11.99
CA MET A 64 23.39 3.62 10.88
C MET A 64 22.31 2.77 10.19
N MET A 65 22.46 1.44 10.24
CA MET A 65 21.51 0.47 9.69
C MET A 65 20.53 -0.09 10.73
N GLU A 66 20.47 0.50 11.93
CA GLU A 66 19.56 0.05 12.99
C GLU A 66 18.09 0.21 12.55
N GLU A 67 17.28 -0.83 12.77
CA GLU A 67 15.84 -0.77 12.52
C GLU A 67 15.16 0.14 13.56
N SER A 68 14.17 0.91 13.13
CA SER A 68 13.36 1.68 14.08
C SER A 68 12.55 0.73 14.97
N ALA A 69 12.29 1.12 16.23
CA ALA A 69 11.52 0.30 17.16
C ALA A 69 10.11 -0.05 16.63
N GLU A 70 9.48 0.87 15.90
CA GLU A 70 8.17 0.64 15.27
C GLU A 70 8.25 -0.42 14.17
N GLU A 71 9.30 -0.38 13.33
CA GLU A 71 9.46 -1.37 12.26
C GLU A 71 9.84 -2.74 12.82
N ALA A 72 10.66 -2.78 13.87
CA ALA A 72 10.96 -4.02 14.61
C ALA A 72 9.68 -4.65 15.18
N GLN A 73 8.81 -3.84 15.79
CA GLN A 73 7.52 -4.31 16.32
C GLN A 73 6.59 -4.80 15.21
N ARG A 74 6.49 -4.07 14.10
CA ARG A 74 5.69 -4.47 12.93
C ARG A 74 6.17 -5.80 12.36
N ARG A 75 7.49 -5.98 12.21
CA ARG A 75 8.11 -7.24 11.78
C ARG A 75 7.76 -8.37 12.74
N GLU A 76 7.83 -8.14 14.05
CA GLU A 76 7.44 -9.13 15.06
C GLU A 76 5.95 -9.52 14.97
N GLU A 77 5.06 -8.53 14.78
CA GLU A 77 3.63 -8.77 14.63
C GLU A 77 3.33 -9.64 13.39
N ILE A 78 3.96 -9.33 12.26
CA ILE A 78 3.82 -10.12 11.03
C ILE A 78 4.34 -11.54 11.23
N LEU A 79 5.48 -11.72 11.91
CA LEU A 79 6.02 -13.04 12.24
C LEU A 79 5.08 -13.83 13.15
N ARG A 80 4.52 -13.17 14.17
CA ARG A 80 3.55 -13.78 15.09
C ARG A 80 2.30 -14.24 14.35
N MET A 81 1.76 -13.40 13.47
CA MET A 81 0.61 -13.73 12.64
C MET A 81 0.93 -14.88 11.66
N TYR A 82 2.13 -14.89 11.08
CA TYR A 82 2.60 -16.00 10.23
C TYR A 82 2.63 -17.33 10.99
N HIS A 83 3.21 -17.35 12.20
CA HIS A 83 3.25 -18.58 12.99
C HIS A 83 1.86 -19.06 13.40
N ALA A 84 0.99 -18.15 13.85
CA ALA A 84 -0.39 -18.48 14.21
C ALA A 84 -1.19 -19.05 13.04
N THR A 85 -1.04 -18.47 11.84
CA THR A 85 -1.73 -18.97 10.64
C THR A 85 -1.19 -20.31 10.16
N LYS A 86 0.13 -20.53 10.27
CA LYS A 86 0.76 -21.82 9.97
C LYS A 86 0.27 -22.93 10.92
N GLU A 87 0.20 -22.64 12.21
CA GLU A 87 -0.33 -23.56 13.22
C GLU A 87 -1.81 -23.89 12.96
N ALA A 88 -2.63 -22.88 12.65
CA ALA A 88 -4.04 -23.09 12.31
C ALA A 88 -4.21 -24.03 11.10
N LEU A 89 -3.38 -23.87 10.06
CA LEU A 89 -3.38 -24.77 8.90
C LEU A 89 -2.97 -26.20 9.27
N GLN A 90 -1.99 -26.37 10.16
CA GLN A 90 -1.58 -27.68 10.65
C GLN A 90 -2.73 -28.37 11.40
N ILE A 91 -3.42 -27.66 12.30
CA ILE A 91 -4.56 -28.19 13.04
C ILE A 91 -5.68 -28.64 12.08
N ILE A 92 -5.98 -27.84 11.04
CA ILE A 92 -6.96 -28.22 10.01
C ILE A 92 -6.53 -29.53 9.31
N GLY A 93 -5.26 -29.64 8.95
CA GLY A 93 -4.70 -30.86 8.37
C GLY A 93 -4.86 -32.08 9.29
N GLU A 94 -4.52 -31.92 10.57
CA GLU A 94 -4.64 -32.98 11.58
C GLU A 94 -6.10 -33.41 11.79
N VAL A 95 -7.06 -32.48 11.90
CA VAL A 95 -8.48 -32.83 12.03
C VAL A 95 -8.97 -33.61 10.79
N SER A 96 -8.57 -33.18 9.59
CA SER A 96 -8.94 -33.84 8.34
C SER A 96 -8.44 -35.27 8.22
N THR A 97 -7.28 -35.60 8.80
CA THR A 97 -6.68 -36.95 8.69
C THR A 97 -6.96 -37.84 9.90
N THR A 98 -7.25 -37.27 11.07
CA THR A 98 -7.26 -38.01 12.33
C THR A 98 -8.67 -38.29 12.86
N THR A 99 -9.69 -37.58 12.36
CA THR A 99 -11.08 -37.79 12.80
C THR A 99 -11.86 -38.68 11.82
N VAL A 100 -12.55 -39.69 12.35
CA VAL A 100 -13.46 -40.56 11.58
C VAL A 100 -14.87 -39.98 11.65
N SER A 101 -15.43 -39.63 10.50
CA SER A 101 -16.85 -39.25 10.41
C SER A 101 -17.71 -40.48 10.67
N THR A 102 -18.40 -40.53 11.80
CA THR A 102 -19.40 -41.56 12.06
C THR A 102 -20.55 -41.39 11.08
N PRO A 103 -20.83 -42.35 10.18
CA PRO A 103 -21.97 -42.23 9.28
C PRO A 103 -23.25 -42.12 10.12
N THR A 104 -24.14 -41.21 9.73
CA THR A 104 -25.43 -41.03 10.40
C THR A 104 -26.18 -42.35 10.45
N PRO A 105 -26.69 -42.76 11.63
CA PRO A 105 -27.41 -44.02 11.74
C PRO A 105 -28.61 -44.05 10.78
N PRO A 106 -28.95 -45.22 10.23
CA PRO A 106 -30.09 -45.33 9.33
C PRO A 106 -31.36 -44.84 10.04
N PRO A 107 -32.25 -44.12 9.34
CA PRO A 107 -33.50 -43.64 9.91
C PRO A 107 -34.31 -44.83 10.44
N VAL A 108 -34.68 -44.76 11.71
CA VAL A 108 -35.53 -45.76 12.37
C VAL A 108 -36.91 -45.70 11.73
N LYS A 109 -37.49 -46.84 11.36
CA LYS A 109 -38.86 -46.92 10.84
C LYS A 109 -39.79 -46.96 12.04
N ASP A 110 -40.65 -45.95 12.17
CA ASP A 110 -41.64 -45.79 13.24
C ASP A 110 -42.87 -46.72 13.10
N ASP A 111 -42.71 -47.92 12.53
CA ASP A 111 -43.82 -48.84 12.23
C ASP A 111 -44.49 -49.41 13.50
N TRP A 112 -43.89 -49.20 14.68
CA TRP A 112 -44.44 -49.61 15.98
C TRP A 112 -45.40 -48.60 16.61
N LEU A 113 -45.37 -47.33 16.18
CA LEU A 113 -46.24 -46.29 16.72
C LEU A 113 -47.67 -46.36 16.17
N SER A 114 -47.90 -47.07 15.06
CA SER A 114 -49.22 -47.19 14.43
C SER A 114 -50.10 -48.33 14.98
N ALA A 115 -49.54 -49.24 15.79
CA ALA A 115 -50.30 -50.39 16.29
C ALA A 115 -51.23 -50.04 17.47
N GLU A 116 -50.98 -48.93 18.16
CA GLU A 116 -51.74 -48.53 19.36
C GLU A 116 -52.80 -47.45 19.10
N GLU A 117 -52.84 -46.83 17.91
CA GLU A 117 -53.82 -45.79 17.56
C GLU A 117 -55.14 -46.31 16.98
N ASN A 118 -55.29 -47.60 16.64
CA ASN A 118 -56.49 -48.10 15.96
C ASN A 118 -57.57 -48.73 16.88
N MET A 119 -57.46 -48.58 18.19
CA MET A 119 -58.49 -49.00 19.15
C MET A 119 -58.80 -47.93 20.21
N ASN A 120 -58.84 -46.65 19.84
CA ASN A 120 -59.65 -45.71 20.62
C ASN A 120 -60.05 -44.44 19.83
N SER A 121 -61.34 -44.38 19.49
CA SER A 121 -62.17 -43.18 19.51
C SER A 121 -61.78 -41.96 18.66
N SER A 122 -62.53 -41.80 17.58
CA SER A 122 -63.42 -40.64 17.34
C SER A 122 -62.97 -39.24 17.82
N GLY A 123 -62.68 -38.38 16.84
CA GLY A 123 -63.17 -37.00 16.82
C GLY A 123 -62.13 -35.90 17.09
N GLY A 124 -61.89 -35.06 16.08
CA GLY A 124 -61.44 -33.69 16.29
C GLY A 124 -60.47 -33.16 15.22
N PRO A 125 -60.66 -31.95 14.67
CA PRO A 125 -59.95 -31.52 13.47
C PRO A 125 -58.60 -30.85 13.75
N SER A 126 -57.71 -31.02 12.76
CA SER A 126 -56.49 -30.26 12.46
C SER A 126 -56.41 -28.86 13.10
N TYR A 127 -55.38 -28.67 13.92
CA TYR A 127 -54.90 -27.35 14.33
C TYR A 127 -53.47 -27.16 13.81
N ASN A 128 -53.36 -26.73 12.56
CA ASN A 128 -52.14 -26.13 12.02
C ASN A 128 -51.90 -24.78 12.73
N ASN A 129 -51.29 -24.80 13.92
CA ASN A 129 -50.78 -23.60 14.59
C ASN A 129 -49.27 -23.52 14.41
N ARG A 130 -48.83 -23.05 13.24
CA ARG A 130 -47.46 -22.56 13.04
C ARG A 130 -47.53 -21.09 12.61
N PRO A 131 -47.09 -20.14 13.45
CA PRO A 131 -47.06 -18.74 13.05
C PRO A 131 -45.98 -18.50 11.97
N PRO A 132 -46.20 -17.60 10.99
CA PRO A 132 -45.20 -17.30 9.99
C PRO A 132 -44.03 -16.52 10.61
N SER A 133 -42.80 -16.95 10.32
CA SER A 133 -41.60 -16.18 10.68
C SER A 133 -41.52 -14.88 9.85
N PRO A 134 -41.18 -13.73 10.45
CA PRO A 134 -40.99 -12.51 9.69
C PRO A 134 -39.71 -12.62 8.85
N ALA A 135 -39.84 -12.40 7.54
CA ALA A 135 -38.71 -12.27 6.63
C ALA A 135 -37.82 -11.10 7.05
N ARG A 136 -36.63 -11.38 7.56
CA ARG A 136 -35.57 -10.38 7.72
C ARG A 136 -34.85 -10.22 6.39
N PRO A 137 -34.82 -9.03 5.76
CA PRO A 137 -33.80 -8.76 4.77
C PRO A 137 -32.47 -8.65 5.51
N ARG A 138 -31.53 -9.55 5.20
CA ARG A 138 -30.16 -9.54 5.72
C ARG A 138 -29.45 -8.35 5.08
N ALA A 139 -29.52 -7.17 5.70
CA ALA A 139 -28.69 -6.04 5.33
C ALA A 139 -27.23 -6.37 5.67
N VAL A 140 -26.39 -6.43 4.63
CA VAL A 140 -24.93 -6.46 4.77
C VAL A 140 -24.45 -5.17 5.45
N PRO A 141 -23.55 -5.22 6.45
CA PRO A 141 -23.00 -4.01 7.04
C PRO A 141 -22.09 -3.28 6.03
N PRO A 142 -22.07 -1.94 6.00
CA PRO A 142 -21.22 -1.19 5.07
C PRO A 142 -19.75 -1.35 5.46
N LEU A 143 -18.90 -1.61 4.46
CA LEU A 143 -17.44 -1.57 4.63
C LEU A 143 -16.97 -0.14 4.96
N PRO A 144 -15.95 0.04 5.81
CA PRO A 144 -15.38 1.35 6.10
C PRO A 144 -14.85 2.07 4.85
N ASN A 145 -15.17 3.36 4.75
CA ASN A 145 -14.80 4.30 3.70
C ASN A 145 -13.34 4.11 3.22
N ARG A 146 -13.18 3.70 1.96
CA ARG A 146 -11.93 3.89 1.20
C ARG A 146 -12.07 5.22 0.44
N PRO A 147 -11.15 6.19 0.60
CA PRO A 147 -11.17 7.39 -0.23
C PRO A 147 -10.90 6.98 -1.68
N MET A 148 -11.91 7.12 -2.54
CA MET A 148 -11.78 7.04 -3.99
C MET A 148 -11.34 8.43 -4.49
N ASP A 149 -10.05 8.59 -4.72
CA ASP A 149 -9.50 9.46 -5.76
C ASP A 149 -7.99 9.18 -5.89
N GLN A 150 -7.64 8.17 -6.67
CA GLN A 150 -6.30 8.03 -7.24
C GLN A 150 -6.42 7.66 -8.72
N PRO A 151 -5.81 8.44 -9.64
CA PRO A 151 -5.83 8.11 -11.05
C PRO A 151 -5.03 6.81 -11.30
N LEU A 152 -5.54 6.00 -12.23
CA LEU A 152 -4.96 4.73 -12.69
C LEU A 152 -3.47 4.93 -13.06
N GLN A 153 -2.56 4.46 -12.22
CA GLN A 153 -1.15 4.37 -12.58
C GLN A 153 -0.91 3.07 -13.39
N PRO A 154 -0.10 3.11 -14.47
CA PRO A 154 0.24 1.93 -15.23
C PRO A 154 1.15 1.01 -14.40
N VAL A 155 0.84 -0.30 -14.43
CA VAL A 155 1.57 -1.37 -13.77
C VAL A 155 3.04 -1.34 -14.18
N ARG A 156 3.95 -0.99 -13.26
CA ARG A 156 5.39 -1.19 -13.41
C ARG A 156 5.71 -2.66 -13.15
N ALA A 157 6.28 -3.35 -14.13
CA ALA A 157 6.84 -4.69 -13.97
C ALA A 157 8.00 -4.66 -12.96
N ALA A 158 8.07 -5.67 -12.09
CA ALA A 158 9.13 -5.82 -11.10
C ALA A 158 10.50 -6.08 -11.79
N PRO A 159 11.61 -5.51 -11.30
CA PRO A 159 12.95 -5.83 -11.80
C PRO A 159 13.31 -7.29 -11.50
N GLY A 160 13.86 -7.99 -12.49
CA GLY A 160 14.27 -9.39 -12.39
C GLY A 160 15.41 -9.62 -11.38
N VAL A 161 15.31 -10.71 -10.63
CA VAL A 161 16.31 -11.14 -9.64
C VAL A 161 17.57 -11.67 -10.35
N PRO A 162 18.80 -11.28 -9.97
CA PRO A 162 20.02 -11.85 -10.55
C PRO A 162 20.26 -13.29 -10.09
N ASN A 163 20.47 -14.19 -11.04
CA ASN A 163 20.85 -15.58 -10.80
C ASN A 163 22.22 -15.67 -10.11
N ARG A 164 22.31 -16.34 -8.96
CA ARG A 164 23.59 -16.78 -8.39
C ARG A 164 23.91 -18.19 -8.90
N PRO A 165 25.14 -18.49 -9.35
CA PRO A 165 25.57 -19.87 -9.55
C PRO A 165 25.81 -20.53 -8.17
N ALA A 166 25.35 -21.78 -8.03
CA ALA A 166 25.61 -22.64 -6.88
C ALA A 166 26.97 -23.37 -7.07
N PRO A 167 27.59 -23.91 -5.99
CA PRO A 167 28.97 -24.40 -5.98
C PRO A 167 29.22 -25.65 -6.84
#